data_AF-A0ABD6E9B1-F1
#
_entry.id   AF-A0ABD6E9B1-F1
#
_cell.length_a   1.000
_cell.length_b   1.000
_cell.length_c   1.000
_cell.angle_alpha   90.00
_cell.angle_beta   90.00
_cell.angle_gamma   90.00
#
_symmetry.space_group_name_H-M   'P 1'
#
loop_
_entity.id
_entity.type
_entity.pdbx_description
1 polymer ?
#
loop_
_entity_poly.entity_id
_entity_poly.type
_entity_poly.pdbx_seq_one_letter_code
_entity_poly.pdbx_strand_id
1 'polypeptide(L)'
;SYNIKIPIIYYFKRFSNMKKFLIFSFILLLISIYTINVYIPGVYVKITTLAIFYSLPMIFLISLSFTGFSELKKTRGGMIFWGWTFAISLSFLYSLMSSNLYPDRHLEYLIIPLCVPAAILINNILSINKKQLNMKPTFSPFFRSLIKNNHIKTIILILISVMCISNLIAAYPTIDSLNHIDERVTIPCINAFDWMSGNISNNSVVASDHRLEMMLWANGFNITFGKTNHTWSSNNTINCLLELKQFNISYILIDDIMKNSVINVDVGNYYYMTNESYEKFTKKPFELIYRNVTMGNNDIELHWVELYQINYNYIDVN
;
A
#
# COMPACT_ATOMS: atom_id res chain seq x y z
N SER A 1 -28.30 14.32 30.85
CA SER A 1 -26.87 14.24 30.48
C SER A 1 -26.30 12.95 31.04
N TYR A 2 -26.04 11.96 30.19
CA TYR A 2 -25.43 10.70 30.64
C TYR A 2 -23.95 10.94 30.93
N ASN A 3 -23.60 10.89 32.21
CA ASN A 3 -22.24 11.05 32.71
C ASN A 3 -21.48 9.73 32.51
N ILE A 4 -21.16 9.42 31.25
CA ILE A 4 -20.31 8.28 30.91
C ILE A 4 -18.89 8.65 31.36
N LYS A 5 -18.50 8.18 32.57
CA LYS A 5 -17.11 8.20 33.02
C LYS A 5 -16.35 7.15 32.21
N ILE A 6 -15.85 7.56 31.04
CA ILE A 6 -14.86 6.79 30.29
C ILE A 6 -13.68 6.55 31.25
N PRO A 7 -13.20 5.31 31.44
CA PRO A 7 -12.02 5.05 32.27
C PRO A 7 -10.85 5.82 31.68
N ILE A 8 -10.51 6.94 32.33
CA ILE A 8 -9.35 7.73 31.97
C ILE A 8 -8.15 6.83 32.25
N ILE A 9 -7.42 6.43 31.21
CA ILE A 9 -6.14 5.77 31.34
C ILE A 9 -5.19 6.76 32.03
N TYR A 10 -5.16 6.74 33.36
CA TYR A 10 -4.42 7.68 34.20
C TYR A 10 -2.90 7.49 34.09
N TYR A 11 -2.44 6.36 33.57
CA TYR A 11 -1.02 6.00 33.52
C TYR A 11 -0.17 6.98 32.68
N PHE A 12 -0.70 7.55 31.60
CA PHE A 12 0.07 8.43 30.72
C PHE A 12 0.07 9.91 31.11
N LYS A 13 -0.71 10.33 32.12
CA LYS A 13 -0.82 11.74 32.52
C LYS A 13 0.48 12.28 33.13
N ARG A 14 1.33 11.40 33.66
CA ARG A 14 2.60 11.73 34.36
C ARG A 14 3.83 11.78 33.45
N PHE A 15 3.77 11.24 32.23
CA PHE A 15 4.92 11.23 31.33
C PHE A 15 5.08 12.54 30.57
N SER A 16 6.33 13.00 30.41
CA SER A 16 6.65 14.09 29.50
C SER A 16 6.33 13.68 28.06
N ASN A 17 6.07 14.68 27.19
CA ASN A 17 5.73 14.41 25.79
C ASN A 17 6.84 13.64 25.06
N MET A 18 8.12 13.88 25.38
CA MET A 18 9.23 13.09 24.85
C MET A 18 9.15 11.60 25.24
N LYS A 19 8.82 11.30 26.51
CA LYS A 19 8.66 9.90 26.95
C LYS A 19 7.50 9.22 26.25
N LYS A 20 6.36 9.91 26.08
CA LYS A 20 5.20 9.38 25.33
C LYS A 20 5.57 9.08 23.89
N PHE A 21 6.25 10.01 23.21
CA PHE A 21 6.70 9.84 21.83
C PHE A 21 7.59 8.59 21.66
N LEU A 22 8.58 8.42 22.55
CA LEU A 22 9.47 7.25 22.53
C LEU A 22 8.71 5.94 22.79
N ILE A 23 7.77 5.93 23.74
CA ILE A 23 6.95 4.75 24.04
C ILE A 23 6.09 4.38 22.82
N PHE A 24 5.38 5.34 22.22
CA PHE A 24 4.55 5.06 21.05
C PHE A 24 5.38 4.60 19.84
N SER A 25 6.53 5.23 19.60
CA SER A 25 7.44 4.84 18.51
C SER A 25 7.93 3.40 18.70
N PHE A 26 8.31 3.05 19.94
CA PHE A 26 8.77 1.70 20.26
C PHE A 26 7.66 0.66 20.13
N ILE A 27 6.45 0.96 20.59
CA ILE A 27 5.29 0.06 20.45
C ILE A 27 4.98 -0.18 18.97
N LEU A 28 4.89 0.87 18.15
CA LEU A 28 4.62 0.74 16.72
C LEU A 28 5.74 -0.03 16.00
N LEU A 29 7.00 0.21 16.37
CA LEU A 29 8.12 -0.57 15.84
C LEU A 29 8.01 -2.05 16.20
N LEU A 30 7.69 -2.39 17.45
CA LEU A 30 7.47 -3.78 17.86
C LEU A 30 6.31 -4.44 17.10
N ILE A 31 5.21 -3.71 16.88
CA ILE A 31 4.09 -4.21 16.07
C ILE A 31 4.55 -4.49 14.63
N SER A 32 5.32 -3.57 14.02
CA SER A 32 5.84 -3.76 12.66
C SER A 32 6.78 -4.96 12.54
N ILE A 33 7.64 -5.20 13.55
CA ILE A 33 8.52 -6.37 13.61
C ILE A 33 7.71 -7.66 13.77
N TYR A 34 6.65 -7.64 14.58
CA TYR A 34 5.76 -8.79 14.75
C TYR A 34 5.07 -9.19 13.44
N THR A 35 4.66 -8.21 12.61
CA THR A 35 4.03 -8.43 11.30
C THR A 35 4.96 -8.99 10.21
N ILE A 36 6.25 -9.17 10.49
CA ILE A 36 7.15 -9.93 9.59
C ILE A 36 6.73 -11.40 9.56
N ASN A 37 6.37 -11.96 10.72
CA ASN A 37 6.10 -13.38 10.87
C ASN A 37 4.61 -13.72 10.80
N VAL A 38 3.74 -12.72 10.86
CA VAL A 38 2.28 -12.89 10.92
C VAL A 38 1.63 -12.09 9.80
N TYR A 39 0.73 -12.72 9.06
CA TYR A 39 -0.07 -12.06 8.04
C TYR A 39 -0.94 -10.98 8.68
N ILE A 40 -1.00 -9.82 8.04
CA ILE A 40 -1.91 -8.75 8.46
C ILE A 40 -3.35 -9.21 8.18
N PRO A 41 -4.24 -9.26 9.20
CA PRO A 41 -5.64 -9.60 9.00
C PRO A 41 -6.31 -8.69 7.95
N GLY A 42 -7.13 -9.27 7.08
CA GLY A 42 -7.86 -8.54 6.04
C GLY A 42 -7.06 -8.21 4.78
N VAL A 43 -5.72 -8.17 4.83
CA VAL A 43 -4.85 -7.92 3.66
C VAL A 43 -4.05 -9.18 3.27
N TYR A 44 -3.87 -10.12 4.20
CA TYR A 44 -3.14 -11.39 3.99
C TYR A 44 -1.69 -11.22 3.47
N VAL A 45 -1.09 -10.07 3.75
CA VAL A 45 0.28 -9.71 3.37
C VAL A 45 1.20 -9.75 4.59
N LYS A 46 2.45 -10.17 4.38
CA LYS A 46 3.55 -10.05 5.37
C LYS A 46 4.37 -8.80 5.07
N ILE A 47 4.79 -8.10 6.12
CA ILE A 47 5.67 -6.94 5.97
C ILE A 47 7.12 -7.42 5.83
N THR A 48 7.83 -6.94 4.81
CA THR A 48 9.27 -7.21 4.66
C THR A 48 10.09 -6.31 5.60
N THR A 49 11.30 -6.73 5.94
CA THR A 49 12.22 -5.91 6.76
C THR A 49 12.51 -4.56 6.12
N LEU A 50 12.58 -4.52 4.79
CA LEU A 50 12.80 -3.29 4.02
C LEU A 50 11.59 -2.34 4.11
N ALA A 51 10.37 -2.86 4.05
CA ALA A 51 9.14 -2.07 4.25
C ALA A 51 9.08 -1.44 5.65
N ILE A 52 9.58 -2.11 6.69
CA ILE A 52 9.67 -1.53 8.04
C ILE A 52 10.62 -0.34 8.04
N PHE A 53 11.77 -0.46 7.37
CA PHE A 53 12.73 0.63 7.30
C PHE A 53 12.14 1.86 6.59
N TYR A 54 11.46 1.64 5.45
CA TYR A 54 10.81 2.73 4.73
C TYR A 54 9.61 3.34 5.49
N SER A 55 8.95 2.58 6.37
CA SER A 55 7.83 3.10 7.19
C SER A 55 8.24 3.85 8.47
N LEU A 56 9.54 3.92 8.82
CA LEU A 56 10.01 4.67 10.00
C LEU A 56 9.52 6.14 10.07
N PRO A 57 9.53 6.93 8.97
CA PRO A 57 9.00 8.30 8.98
C PRO A 57 7.52 8.35 9.35
N MET A 58 6.73 7.35 8.91
CA MET A 58 5.30 7.26 9.22
C MET A 58 5.09 6.85 10.68
N ILE A 59 5.89 5.89 11.19
CA ILE A 59 5.89 5.50 12.60
C ILE A 59 6.14 6.72 13.50
N PHE A 60 7.11 7.57 13.15
CA PHE A 60 7.38 8.79 13.91
C PHE A 60 6.24 9.80 13.81
N LEU A 61 5.65 9.99 12.63
CA LEU A 61 4.49 10.88 12.46
C LEU A 61 3.32 10.44 13.34
N ILE A 62 2.94 9.16 13.26
CA ILE A 62 1.85 8.59 14.06
C ILE A 62 2.16 8.69 15.56
N SER A 63 3.42 8.51 15.96
CA SER A 63 3.86 8.66 17.36
C SER A 63 3.76 10.10 17.86
N LEU A 64 4.04 11.09 17.01
CA LEU A 64 3.81 12.51 17.31
C LEU A 64 2.32 12.79 17.47
N SER A 65 1.48 12.24 16.58
CA SER A 65 0.02 12.34 16.67
C SER A 65 -0.51 11.78 17.98
N PHE A 66 -0.10 10.56 18.36
CA PHE A 66 -0.53 9.95 19.62
C PHE A 66 -0.11 10.75 20.85
N THR A 67 1.09 11.32 20.82
CA THR A 67 1.57 12.22 21.86
C THR A 67 0.73 13.51 21.92
N GLY A 68 0.39 14.07 20.76
CA GLY A 68 -0.38 15.29 20.60
C GLY A 68 -1.84 15.22 21.03
N PHE A 69 -2.46 14.03 21.10
CA PHE A 69 -3.84 13.88 21.61
C PHE A 69 -4.01 14.40 23.04
N SER A 70 -2.94 14.43 23.84
CA SER A 70 -2.98 15.01 25.18
C SER A 70 -3.10 16.54 25.18
N GLU A 71 -2.63 17.19 24.11
CA GLU A 71 -2.77 18.64 23.89
C GLU A 71 -4.09 18.99 23.21
N LEU A 72 -4.61 18.10 22.36
CA LEU A 72 -5.86 18.30 21.63
C LEU A 72 -7.06 18.58 22.57
N LYS A 73 -7.10 17.96 23.75
CA LYS A 73 -8.14 18.21 24.78
C LYS A 73 -8.17 19.65 25.29
N LYS A 74 -7.08 20.40 25.15
CA LYS A 74 -6.96 21.80 25.60
C LYS A 74 -7.39 22.79 24.51
N THR A 75 -7.63 22.32 23.29
CA THR A 75 -7.96 23.15 22.13
C THR A 75 -9.46 23.18 21.85
N ARG A 76 -9.98 24.33 21.40
CA ARG A 76 -11.38 24.46 21.01
C ARG A 76 -11.64 23.58 19.78
N GLY A 77 -12.66 22.71 19.85
CA GLY A 77 -12.96 21.75 18.79
C GLY A 77 -12.12 20.47 18.82
N GLY A 78 -11.17 20.32 19.74
CA GLY A 78 -10.36 19.09 19.84
C GLY A 78 -11.20 17.82 20.01
N MET A 79 -12.32 17.88 20.72
CA MET A 79 -13.21 16.71 20.88
C MET A 79 -13.76 16.19 19.55
N ILE A 80 -13.90 17.04 18.51
CA ILE A 80 -14.36 16.62 17.18
C ILE A 80 -13.32 15.71 16.53
N PHE A 81 -12.05 16.14 16.50
CA PHE A 81 -10.95 15.34 15.96
C PHE A 81 -10.73 14.04 16.76
N TRP A 82 -10.93 14.09 18.08
CA TRP A 82 -10.92 12.88 18.92
C TRP A 82 -12.03 11.90 18.50
N GLY A 83 -13.25 12.40 18.28
CA GLY A 83 -14.39 11.61 17.81
C GLY A 83 -14.15 11.00 16.43
N TRP A 84 -13.63 11.78 15.48
CA TRP A 84 -13.29 11.30 14.13
C TRP A 84 -12.21 10.22 14.16
N THR A 85 -11.11 10.46 14.89
CA THR A 85 -10.04 9.47 15.04
C THR A 85 -10.59 8.18 15.64
N PHE A 86 -11.43 8.28 16.68
CA PHE A 86 -12.03 7.13 17.33
C PHE A 86 -12.97 6.35 16.41
N ALA A 87 -13.85 7.05 15.69
CA ALA A 87 -14.79 6.43 14.75
C ALA A 87 -14.07 5.70 13.62
N ILE A 88 -13.06 6.33 13.01
CA ILE A 88 -12.27 5.71 11.92
C ILE A 88 -11.44 4.56 12.46
N SER A 89 -10.86 4.67 13.67
CA SER A 89 -10.14 3.56 14.31
C SER A 89 -11.06 2.37 14.59
N LEU A 90 -12.30 2.60 15.03
CA LEU A 90 -13.28 1.54 15.23
C LEU A 90 -13.66 0.88 13.89
N SER A 91 -13.83 1.70 12.84
CA SER A 91 -14.08 1.22 11.49
C SER A 91 -12.91 0.40 10.94
N PHE A 92 -11.67 0.82 11.21
CA PHE A 92 -10.46 0.08 10.85
C PHE A 92 -10.41 -1.27 11.57
N LEU A 93 -10.64 -1.30 12.88
CA LEU A 93 -10.68 -2.55 13.64
C LEU A 93 -11.78 -3.49 13.13
N TYR A 94 -12.94 -2.94 12.80
CA TYR A 94 -14.02 -3.72 12.18
C TYR A 94 -13.61 -4.25 10.80
N SER A 95 -12.93 -3.46 9.97
CA SER A 95 -12.44 -3.90 8.66
C SER A 95 -11.38 -4.99 8.75
N LEU A 96 -10.54 -5.00 9.78
CA LEU A 96 -9.57 -6.09 9.98
C LEU A 96 -10.25 -7.43 10.30
N MET A 97 -11.45 -7.40 10.88
CA MET A 97 -12.24 -8.59 11.22
C MET A 97 -13.25 -8.96 10.14
N SER A 98 -13.60 -8.03 9.25
CA SER A 98 -14.60 -8.21 8.21
C SER A 98 -13.92 -8.45 6.86
N SER A 99 -14.34 -9.47 6.11
CA SER A 99 -13.84 -9.71 4.75
C SER A 99 -14.34 -8.71 3.71
N ASN A 100 -15.29 -7.84 4.07
CA ASN A 100 -16.02 -7.01 3.10
C ASN A 100 -15.55 -5.55 3.05
N LEU A 101 -14.57 -5.17 3.86
CA LEU A 101 -14.06 -3.79 3.94
C LEU A 101 -12.54 -3.80 3.82
N TYR A 102 -11.99 -2.79 3.15
CA TYR A 102 -10.57 -2.66 2.86
C TYR A 102 -9.84 -1.92 3.99
N PRO A 103 -9.02 -2.60 4.81
CA PRO A 103 -8.41 -1.98 6.00
C PRO A 103 -7.43 -0.83 5.68
N ASP A 104 -6.75 -0.93 4.54
CA ASP A 104 -5.85 0.09 3.99
C ASP A 104 -6.57 1.43 3.76
N ARG A 105 -7.81 1.42 3.26
CA ARG A 105 -8.62 2.64 3.07
C ARG A 105 -8.92 3.34 4.39
N HIS A 106 -9.19 2.58 5.44
CA HIS A 106 -9.43 3.17 6.76
C HIS A 106 -8.15 3.77 7.36
N LEU A 107 -6.97 3.18 7.11
CA LEU A 107 -5.70 3.78 7.49
C LEU A 107 -5.45 5.10 6.74
N GLU A 108 -5.71 5.13 5.43
CA GLU A 108 -5.62 6.34 4.61
C GLU A 108 -6.48 7.48 5.19
N TYR A 109 -7.73 7.20 5.54
CA TYR A 109 -8.63 8.16 6.17
C TYR A 109 -8.20 8.58 7.58
N LEU A 110 -7.48 7.71 8.31
CA LEU A 110 -7.01 8.00 9.66
C LEU A 110 -5.83 8.98 9.67
N ILE A 111 -5.04 9.06 8.59
CA ILE A 111 -3.87 9.96 8.52
C ILE A 111 -4.27 11.43 8.73
N ILE A 112 -5.34 11.89 8.10
CA ILE A 112 -5.79 13.29 8.19
C ILE A 112 -6.07 13.73 9.63
N PRO A 113 -6.96 13.06 10.40
CA PRO A 113 -7.22 13.44 11.78
C PRO A 113 -6.02 13.21 12.71
N LEU A 114 -5.06 12.34 12.36
CA LEU A 114 -3.81 12.18 13.10
C LEU A 114 -2.83 13.34 12.87
N CYS A 115 -2.81 13.97 11.69
CA CYS A 115 -1.93 15.12 11.42
C CYS A 115 -2.23 16.33 12.33
N VAL A 116 -3.48 16.53 12.74
CA VAL A 116 -3.91 17.66 13.58
C VAL A 116 -3.26 17.66 14.98
N PRO A 117 -3.36 16.60 15.81
CA PRO A 117 -2.66 16.55 17.09
C PRO A 117 -1.13 16.62 16.94
N ALA A 118 -0.55 16.06 15.87
CA ALA A 118 0.88 16.19 15.61
C ALA A 118 1.28 17.66 15.38
N ALA A 119 0.53 18.37 14.54
CA ALA A 119 0.76 19.78 14.26
C ALA A 119 0.62 20.66 15.51
N ILE A 120 -0.41 20.41 16.35
CA ILE A 120 -0.58 21.12 17.63
C ILE A 120 0.61 20.87 18.56
N LEU A 121 1.08 19.61 18.66
CA LEU A 121 2.24 19.27 19.48
C LEU A 121 3.50 19.99 18.99
N ILE A 122 3.75 19.96 17.68
CA ILE A 122 4.88 20.65 17.05
C ILE A 122 4.82 22.16 17.34
N ASN A 123 3.65 22.78 17.13
CA ASN A 123 3.46 24.20 17.39
C ASN A 123 3.73 24.54 18.85
N ASN A 124 3.22 23.72 19.78
CA ASN A 124 3.45 23.89 21.21
C ASN A 124 4.95 23.75 21.57
N ILE A 125 5.67 22.82 20.94
CA ILE A 125 7.12 22.67 21.13
C ILE A 125 7.87 23.91 20.63
N LEU A 126 7.49 24.44 19.46
CA LEU A 126 8.11 25.62 18.86
C LEU A 126 7.76 26.93 19.61
N SER A 127 6.58 26.98 20.23
CA SER A 127 6.09 28.13 21.00
C SER A 127 6.65 28.21 22.42
N ILE A 128 7.38 27.21 22.91
CA ILE A 128 8.08 27.27 24.21
C ILE A 128 9.14 28.38 24.12
N ASN A 129 8.77 29.59 24.57
CA ASN A 129 9.64 30.75 24.65
C ASN A 129 10.12 30.98 26.09
N LYS A 130 11.45 31.00 26.25
CA LYS A 130 12.32 31.61 27.29
C LYS A 130 12.07 31.38 28.79
N LYS A 131 10.85 31.18 29.30
CA LYS A 131 10.58 31.19 30.76
C LYS A 131 10.84 29.87 31.50
N GLN A 132 11.08 28.75 30.81
CA GLN A 132 11.06 27.41 31.41
C GLN A 132 12.31 26.55 31.13
N LEU A 133 13.33 27.11 30.47
CA LEU A 133 14.63 26.46 30.27
C LEU A 133 15.60 26.68 31.45
N ASN A 134 15.07 26.82 32.67
CA ASN A 134 15.84 26.53 33.88
C ASN A 134 15.93 25.01 34.04
N MET A 135 16.53 24.34 33.06
CA MET A 135 16.82 22.92 33.17
C MET A 135 17.91 22.73 34.23
N LYS A 136 17.59 21.87 35.22
CA LYS A 136 18.57 21.36 36.19
C LYS A 136 19.77 20.75 35.44
N PRO A 137 21.00 20.91 35.95
CA PRO A 137 22.22 20.64 35.22
C PRO A 137 22.52 19.15 35.19
N THR A 138 22.11 18.45 34.15
CA THR A 138 22.51 17.04 33.94
C THR A 138 23.14 16.74 32.59
N PHE A 139 23.31 17.74 31.70
CA PHE A 139 23.99 17.57 30.42
C PHE A 139 25.41 18.18 30.42
N SER A 140 26.33 17.51 29.71
CA SER A 140 27.73 17.90 29.60
C SER A 140 27.91 19.30 28.97
N PRO A 141 28.96 20.05 29.33
CA PRO A 141 29.19 21.42 28.86
C PRO A 141 29.31 21.56 27.33
N PHE A 142 29.66 20.47 26.62
CA PHE A 142 29.75 20.45 25.16
C PHE A 142 28.38 20.64 24.49
N PHE A 143 27.34 19.92 24.93
CA PHE A 143 25.98 20.10 24.40
C PHE A 143 25.42 21.48 24.75
N ARG A 144 25.84 22.07 25.87
CA ARG A 144 25.42 23.41 26.31
C ARG A 144 25.82 24.51 25.31
N SER A 145 26.96 24.36 24.64
CA SER A 145 27.48 25.29 23.62
C SER A 145 26.67 25.25 22.31
N LEU A 146 26.26 24.05 21.88
CA LEU A 146 25.41 23.83 20.70
C LEU A 146 23.97 24.36 20.90
N ILE A 147 23.52 24.44 22.16
CA ILE A 147 22.18 24.87 22.58
C ILE A 147 22.10 26.40 22.72
N LYS A 148 22.48 27.16 21.68
CA LYS A 148 22.05 28.56 21.56
C LYS A 148 20.58 28.57 21.11
N ASN A 149 19.71 29.30 21.82
CA ASN A 149 18.24 29.19 21.77
C ASN A 149 17.57 29.25 20.37
N ASN A 150 18.21 29.82 19.35
CA ASN A 150 17.67 29.82 17.99
C ASN A 150 17.99 28.52 17.24
N HIS A 151 19.13 27.88 17.51
CA HIS A 151 19.52 26.66 16.81
C HIS A 151 18.62 25.48 17.16
N ILE A 152 18.10 25.38 18.39
CA ILE A 152 17.16 24.28 18.75
C ILE A 152 15.90 24.35 17.89
N LYS A 153 15.30 25.54 17.74
CA LYS A 153 14.10 25.69 16.91
C LYS A 153 14.40 25.35 15.46
N THR A 154 15.54 25.81 14.94
CA THR A 154 16.01 25.46 13.60
C THR A 154 16.22 23.95 13.44
N ILE A 155 16.85 23.28 14.41
CA ILE A 155 17.07 21.83 14.41
C ILE A 155 15.73 21.08 14.40
N ILE A 156 14.77 21.48 15.25
CA ILE A 156 13.44 20.86 15.29
C ILE A 156 12.72 21.03 13.95
N LEU A 157 12.77 22.23 13.36
CA LEU A 157 12.19 22.47 12.04
C LEU A 157 12.85 21.65 10.94
N ILE A 158 14.19 21.52 10.96
CA ILE A 158 14.92 20.66 10.03
C ILE A 158 14.47 19.20 10.20
N LEU A 159 14.41 18.70 11.43
CA LEU A 159 13.98 17.31 11.70
C LEU A 159 12.56 17.04 11.23
N ILE A 160 11.63 17.97 11.45
CA ILE A 160 10.25 17.87 10.96
C ILE A 160 10.23 17.89 9.43
N SER A 161 10.99 18.79 8.80
CA SER A 161 11.07 18.90 7.35
C SER A 161 11.62 17.63 6.72
N VAL A 162 12.70 17.08 7.29
CA VAL A 162 13.27 15.78 6.89
C VAL A 162 12.22 14.68 7.06
N MET A 163 11.51 14.61 8.18
CA MET A 163 10.45 13.62 8.39
C MET A 163 9.32 13.73 7.35
N CYS A 164 8.89 14.94 7.01
CA CYS A 164 7.85 15.16 5.99
C CYS A 164 8.35 14.75 4.59
N ILE A 165 9.56 15.14 4.21
CA ILE A 165 10.17 14.77 2.92
C ILE A 165 10.40 13.26 2.85
N SER A 166 10.90 12.65 3.93
CA SER A 166 11.08 11.19 4.00
C SER A 166 9.75 10.45 3.86
N ASN A 167 8.65 10.93 4.46
CA ASN A 167 7.32 10.34 4.26
C ASN A 167 6.86 10.44 2.80
N LEU A 168 7.11 11.57 2.13
CA LEU A 168 6.78 11.75 0.72
C LEU A 168 7.57 10.77 -0.18
N ILE A 169 8.87 10.63 0.08
CA ILE A 169 9.76 9.76 -0.71
C ILE A 169 9.48 8.28 -0.43
N ALA A 170 9.16 7.91 0.81
CA ALA A 170 9.01 6.51 1.22
C ALA A 170 7.71 5.86 0.77
N ALA A 171 6.73 6.61 0.25
CA ALA A 171 5.42 6.08 -0.12
C ALA A 171 5.52 4.91 -1.14
N TYR A 172 6.17 5.13 -2.28
CA TYR A 172 6.34 4.09 -3.31
C TYR A 172 7.33 2.97 -2.93
N PRO A 173 8.54 3.27 -2.40
CA PRO A 173 9.47 2.24 -1.99
C PRO A 173 8.91 1.29 -0.92
N THR A 174 8.02 1.77 -0.04
CA THR A 174 7.34 0.90 0.93
C THR A 174 6.47 -0.13 0.22
N ILE A 175 5.67 0.27 -0.76
CA ILE A 175 4.80 -0.64 -1.53
C ILE A 175 5.64 -1.62 -2.35
N ASP A 176 6.64 -1.12 -3.09
CA ASP A 176 7.51 -1.96 -3.90
C ASP A 176 8.23 -3.00 -3.04
N SER A 177 8.69 -2.61 -1.84
CA SER A 177 9.37 -3.51 -0.93
C SER A 177 8.48 -4.61 -0.34
N LEU A 178 7.16 -4.53 -0.47
CA LEU A 178 6.26 -5.61 -0.09
C LEU A 178 6.30 -6.77 -1.09
N ASN A 179 6.74 -6.56 -2.34
CA ASN A 179 6.78 -7.59 -3.40
C ASN A 179 5.45 -8.34 -3.62
N HIS A 180 4.32 -7.71 -3.28
CA HIS A 180 2.99 -8.31 -3.35
C HIS A 180 2.06 -7.59 -4.33
N ILE A 181 2.42 -6.38 -4.77
CA ILE A 181 1.68 -5.56 -5.71
C ILE A 181 2.68 -4.89 -6.64
N ASP A 182 2.39 -4.89 -7.93
CA ASP A 182 3.16 -4.16 -8.94
C ASP A 182 2.18 -3.53 -9.93
N GLU A 183 1.77 -2.28 -9.72
CA GLU A 183 0.74 -1.61 -10.54
C GLU A 183 1.27 -0.94 -11.83
N ARG A 184 2.54 -1.16 -12.18
CA ARG A 184 3.16 -0.49 -13.34
C ARG A 184 2.50 -0.95 -14.63
N VAL A 185 2.35 -0.07 -15.62
CA VAL A 185 1.94 -0.44 -16.99
C VAL A 185 3.06 -0.03 -17.94
N THR A 186 3.57 -0.97 -18.72
CA THR A 186 4.75 -0.77 -19.58
C THR A 186 4.34 -0.28 -20.98
N ILE A 187 5.28 0.32 -21.71
CA ILE A 187 5.05 0.79 -23.08
C ILE A 187 4.58 -0.35 -24.03
N PRO A 188 5.14 -1.57 -23.98
CA PRO A 188 4.60 -2.69 -24.75
C PRO A 188 3.10 -2.92 -24.55
N CYS A 189 2.61 -2.82 -23.30
CA CYS A 189 1.18 -2.96 -23.01
C CYS A 189 0.35 -1.87 -23.69
N ILE A 190 0.80 -0.62 -23.65
CA ILE A 190 0.12 0.49 -24.35
C ILE A 190 0.08 0.23 -25.86
N ASN A 191 1.21 -0.17 -26.46
CA ASN A 191 1.27 -0.52 -27.87
C ASN A 191 0.35 -1.70 -28.23
N ALA A 192 0.16 -2.66 -27.32
CA ALA A 192 -0.81 -3.74 -27.51
C ALA A 192 -2.24 -3.23 -27.53
N PHE A 193 -2.62 -2.33 -26.62
CA PHE A 193 -3.97 -1.74 -26.62
C PHE A 193 -4.25 -0.98 -27.93
N ASP A 194 -3.28 -0.19 -28.40
CA ASP A 194 -3.38 0.53 -29.67
C ASP A 194 -3.56 -0.44 -30.84
N TRP A 195 -2.75 -1.51 -30.89
CA TRP A 195 -2.89 -2.54 -31.91
C TRP A 195 -4.26 -3.24 -31.85
N MET A 196 -4.73 -3.60 -30.64
CA MET A 196 -6.02 -4.28 -30.44
C MET A 196 -7.19 -3.44 -30.96
N SER A 197 -7.16 -2.12 -30.77
CA SER A 197 -8.23 -1.21 -31.20
C SER A 197 -8.53 -1.27 -32.71
N GLY A 198 -7.55 -1.64 -33.52
CA GLY A 198 -7.68 -1.77 -34.97
C GLY A 198 -7.82 -3.22 -35.48
N ASN A 199 -7.60 -4.22 -34.64
CA ASN A 199 -7.46 -5.62 -35.06
C ASN A 199 -8.43 -6.59 -34.37
N ILE A 200 -9.06 -6.20 -33.26
CA ILE A 200 -9.95 -7.04 -32.47
C ILE A 200 -11.29 -6.33 -32.24
N SER A 201 -12.38 -7.09 -32.18
CA SER A 201 -13.70 -6.56 -31.87
C SER A 201 -13.81 -6.18 -30.39
N ASN A 202 -14.37 -5.00 -30.11
CA ASN A 202 -14.65 -4.55 -28.73
C ASN A 202 -15.65 -5.46 -27.99
N ASN A 203 -16.46 -6.24 -28.71
CA ASN A 203 -17.37 -7.21 -28.09
C ASN A 203 -16.65 -8.44 -27.53
N SER A 204 -15.39 -8.66 -27.91
CA SER A 204 -14.59 -9.77 -27.40
C SER A 204 -14.24 -9.57 -25.94
N VAL A 205 -14.24 -10.68 -25.18
CA VAL A 205 -13.82 -10.69 -23.78
C VAL A 205 -12.32 -10.95 -23.72
N VAL A 206 -11.58 -10.06 -23.07
CA VAL A 206 -10.13 -10.18 -22.88
C VAL A 206 -9.84 -10.41 -21.40
N ALA A 207 -9.13 -11.49 -21.09
CA ALA A 207 -8.67 -11.78 -19.74
C ALA A 207 -7.24 -11.31 -19.54
N SER A 208 -6.99 -10.67 -18.41
CA SER A 208 -5.66 -10.29 -17.95
C SER A 208 -5.68 -10.12 -16.42
N ASP A 209 -4.61 -9.57 -15.85
CA ASP A 209 -4.66 -9.11 -14.47
C ASP A 209 -5.42 -7.77 -14.36
N HIS A 210 -5.80 -7.39 -13.13
CA HIS A 210 -6.56 -6.19 -12.81
C HIS A 210 -5.99 -4.92 -13.46
N ARG A 211 -4.66 -4.77 -13.55
CA ARG A 211 -4.03 -3.56 -14.11
C ARG A 211 -4.38 -3.40 -15.57
N LEU A 212 -4.16 -4.47 -16.33
CA LEU A 212 -4.37 -4.46 -17.77
C LEU A 212 -5.86 -4.57 -18.09
N GLU A 213 -6.65 -5.30 -17.30
CA GLU A 213 -8.11 -5.34 -17.45
C GLU A 213 -8.75 -3.95 -17.30
N MET A 214 -8.35 -3.15 -16.30
CA MET A 214 -8.90 -1.79 -16.17
C MET A 214 -8.57 -0.91 -17.38
N MET A 215 -7.38 -1.08 -17.98
CA MET A 215 -7.00 -0.37 -19.20
C MET A 215 -7.76 -0.87 -20.43
N LEU A 216 -7.97 -2.18 -20.56
CA LEU A 216 -8.79 -2.79 -21.62
C LEU A 216 -10.24 -2.32 -21.55
N TRP A 217 -10.81 -2.30 -20.34
CA TRP A 217 -12.15 -1.78 -20.10
C TRP A 217 -12.28 -0.30 -20.45
N ALA A 218 -11.29 0.52 -20.07
CA ALA A 218 -11.24 1.93 -20.46
C ALA A 218 -11.17 2.14 -21.98
N ASN A 219 -10.58 1.18 -22.71
CA ASN A 219 -10.55 1.15 -24.18
C ASN A 219 -11.80 0.51 -24.83
N GLY A 220 -12.80 0.14 -24.03
CA GLY A 220 -14.09 -0.35 -24.51
C GLY A 220 -14.18 -1.87 -24.75
N PHE A 221 -13.18 -2.65 -24.33
CA PHE A 221 -13.25 -4.11 -24.37
C PHE A 221 -14.04 -4.69 -23.20
N ASN A 222 -14.66 -5.85 -23.41
CA ASN A 222 -15.19 -6.64 -22.29
C ASN A 222 -14.05 -7.33 -21.53
N ILE A 223 -14.16 -7.41 -20.21
CA ILE A 223 -13.12 -7.97 -19.32
C ILE A 223 -13.73 -8.97 -18.34
N THR A 224 -12.88 -9.68 -17.59
CA THR A 224 -13.34 -10.72 -16.66
C THR A 224 -13.62 -10.21 -15.25
N PHE A 225 -13.30 -8.95 -14.97
CA PHE A 225 -13.48 -8.30 -13.66
C PHE A 225 -12.83 -9.10 -12.53
N GLY A 226 -11.60 -9.57 -12.77
CA GLY A 226 -10.85 -10.26 -11.73
C GLY A 226 -11.42 -11.61 -11.29
N LYS A 227 -12.10 -12.34 -12.19
CA LYS A 227 -12.67 -13.65 -11.87
C LYS A 227 -11.83 -14.83 -12.38
N THR A 228 -10.60 -14.56 -12.81
CA THR A 228 -9.79 -15.51 -13.56
C THR A 228 -8.68 -16.21 -12.76
N ASN A 229 -8.96 -16.63 -11.53
CA ASN A 229 -7.92 -17.14 -10.63
C ASN A 229 -7.22 -18.43 -11.12
N HIS A 230 -7.94 -19.38 -11.73
CA HIS A 230 -7.33 -20.61 -12.22
C HIS A 230 -6.63 -20.41 -13.57
N THR A 231 -7.08 -19.46 -14.40
CA THR A 231 -6.37 -19.12 -15.64
C THR A 231 -4.90 -18.80 -15.37
N TRP A 232 -4.58 -18.15 -14.26
CA TRP A 232 -3.22 -17.76 -13.93
C TRP A 232 -2.45 -18.81 -13.12
N SER A 233 -3.08 -19.38 -12.09
CA SER A 233 -2.40 -20.20 -11.09
C SER A 233 -2.41 -21.72 -11.37
N SER A 234 -3.27 -22.20 -12.27
CA SER A 234 -3.39 -23.64 -12.49
C SER A 234 -2.24 -24.19 -13.37
N ASN A 235 -1.61 -25.27 -12.90
CA ASN A 235 -0.78 -26.12 -13.76
C ASN A 235 -1.64 -27.08 -14.61
N ASN A 236 -2.88 -27.32 -14.18
CA ASN A 236 -3.85 -28.13 -14.91
C ASN A 236 -4.60 -27.27 -15.93
N THR A 237 -4.41 -27.57 -17.21
CA THR A 237 -5.08 -26.89 -18.32
C THR A 237 -6.59 -26.97 -18.22
N ILE A 238 -7.16 -28.06 -17.67
CA ILE A 238 -8.62 -28.27 -17.61
C ILE A 238 -9.33 -27.15 -16.84
N ASN A 239 -8.83 -26.76 -15.66
CA ASN A 239 -9.45 -25.71 -14.85
C ASN A 239 -9.40 -24.35 -15.55
N CYS A 240 -8.28 -24.06 -16.22
CA CYS A 240 -8.15 -22.87 -17.07
C CYS A 240 -9.22 -22.90 -18.17
N LEU A 241 -9.33 -24.00 -18.92
CA LEU A 241 -10.31 -24.13 -20.02
C LEU A 241 -11.77 -23.99 -19.56
N LEU A 242 -12.13 -24.52 -18.39
CA LEU A 242 -13.46 -24.35 -17.81
C LEU A 242 -13.76 -22.88 -17.54
N GLU A 243 -12.79 -22.14 -17.02
CA GLU A 243 -12.88 -20.71 -16.75
C GLU A 243 -13.02 -19.89 -18.05
N LEU A 244 -12.26 -20.25 -19.09
CA LEU A 244 -12.39 -19.65 -20.43
C LEU A 244 -13.80 -19.83 -21.00
N LYS A 245 -14.41 -21.02 -20.84
CA LYS A 245 -15.79 -21.25 -21.28
C LYS A 245 -16.78 -20.48 -20.41
N GLN A 246 -16.62 -20.50 -19.10
CA GLN A 246 -17.52 -19.85 -18.14
C GLN A 246 -17.65 -18.34 -18.41
N PHE A 247 -16.53 -17.67 -18.72
CA PHE A 247 -16.50 -16.23 -18.96
C PHE A 247 -16.45 -15.84 -20.44
N ASN A 248 -16.58 -16.81 -21.36
CA ASN A 248 -16.53 -16.60 -22.80
C ASN A 248 -15.29 -15.79 -23.26
N ILE A 249 -14.13 -16.11 -22.69
CA ILE A 249 -12.88 -15.39 -22.90
C ILE A 249 -12.39 -15.64 -24.34
N SER A 250 -12.31 -14.59 -25.14
CA SER A 250 -11.86 -14.66 -26.53
C SER A 250 -10.35 -14.49 -26.66
N TYR A 251 -9.76 -13.67 -25.78
CA TYR A 251 -8.33 -13.34 -25.80
C TYR A 251 -7.73 -13.32 -24.40
N ILE A 252 -6.43 -13.58 -24.33
CA ILE A 252 -5.63 -13.51 -23.10
C ILE A 252 -4.47 -12.56 -23.35
N LEU A 253 -4.30 -11.58 -22.46
CA LEU A 253 -3.19 -10.64 -22.48
C LEU A 253 -2.28 -10.90 -21.28
N ILE A 254 -1.00 -11.12 -21.51
CA ILE A 254 0.01 -11.39 -20.48
C ILE A 254 1.20 -10.46 -20.69
N ASP A 255 1.68 -9.82 -19.63
CA ASP A 255 2.91 -9.02 -19.65
C ASP A 255 4.03 -9.65 -18.80
N ASP A 256 5.23 -9.05 -18.91
CA ASP A 256 6.40 -9.46 -18.14
C ASP A 256 6.20 -9.38 -16.62
N ILE A 257 5.39 -8.43 -16.15
CA ILE A 257 5.10 -8.25 -14.72
C ILE A 257 4.25 -9.42 -14.21
N MET A 258 3.21 -9.82 -14.93
CA MET A 258 2.39 -10.99 -14.61
C MET A 258 3.23 -12.26 -14.54
N LYS A 259 4.16 -12.42 -15.49
CA LYS A 259 5.00 -13.62 -15.56
C LYS A 259 6.09 -13.65 -14.49
N ASN A 260 6.75 -12.54 -14.23
CA ASN A 260 7.99 -12.50 -13.44
C ASN A 260 7.82 -11.98 -12.01
N SER A 261 6.73 -11.26 -11.73
CA SER A 261 6.53 -10.56 -10.45
C SER A 261 5.26 -11.05 -9.75
N VAL A 262 4.09 -10.59 -10.16
CA VAL A 262 2.82 -10.88 -9.48
C VAL A 262 1.65 -10.66 -10.43
N ILE A 263 0.59 -11.44 -10.24
CA ILE A 263 -0.70 -11.27 -10.92
C ILE A 263 -1.68 -10.77 -9.89
N ASN A 264 -2.13 -9.53 -10.07
CA ASN A 264 -3.18 -8.94 -9.25
C ASN A 264 -4.53 -9.21 -9.92
N VAL A 265 -5.29 -10.19 -9.45
CA VAL A 265 -6.58 -10.54 -10.09
C VAL A 265 -7.70 -9.67 -9.54
N ASP A 266 -7.69 -9.42 -8.24
CA ASP A 266 -8.65 -8.56 -7.54
C ASP A 266 -8.01 -8.12 -6.21
N VAL A 267 -8.65 -7.18 -5.49
CA VAL A 267 -8.11 -6.62 -4.26
C VAL A 267 -7.86 -7.73 -3.22
N GLY A 268 -6.59 -7.91 -2.85
CA GLY A 268 -6.16 -8.94 -1.90
C GLY A 268 -5.96 -10.34 -2.50
N ASN A 269 -6.23 -10.52 -3.80
CA ASN A 269 -6.09 -11.79 -4.51
C ASN A 269 -4.87 -11.73 -5.45
N TYR A 270 -3.72 -12.11 -4.90
CA TYR A 270 -2.43 -12.11 -5.59
C TYR A 270 -2.00 -13.54 -5.92
N TYR A 271 -1.60 -13.75 -7.18
CA TYR A 271 -1.12 -15.04 -7.68
C TYR A 271 0.25 -14.89 -8.32
N TYR A 272 0.94 -16.01 -8.46
CA TYR A 272 2.27 -16.08 -9.05
C TYR A 272 2.28 -17.16 -10.12
N MET A 273 2.80 -16.83 -11.30
CA MET A 273 2.99 -17.81 -12.37
C MET A 273 4.24 -18.65 -12.12
N THR A 274 4.08 -19.97 -12.12
CA THR A 274 5.21 -20.88 -12.37
C THR A 274 5.56 -20.92 -13.86
N ASN A 275 6.68 -21.55 -14.22
CA ASN A 275 7.01 -21.80 -15.62
C ASN A 275 5.96 -22.66 -16.30
N GLU A 276 5.51 -23.73 -15.64
CA GLU A 276 4.47 -24.62 -16.16
C GLU A 276 3.13 -23.89 -16.37
N SER A 277 2.75 -23.02 -15.42
CA SER A 277 1.50 -22.25 -15.52
C SER A 277 1.50 -21.24 -16.67
N TYR A 278 2.67 -20.77 -17.11
CA TYR A 278 2.80 -19.87 -18.25
C TYR A 278 2.99 -20.61 -19.57
N GLU A 279 3.82 -21.65 -19.59
CA GLU A 279 4.10 -22.45 -20.79
C GLU A 279 2.83 -23.07 -21.40
N LYS A 280 1.75 -23.24 -20.62
CA LYS A 280 0.46 -23.67 -21.16
C LYS A 280 -0.07 -22.76 -22.27
N PHE A 281 0.22 -21.46 -22.24
CA PHE A 281 -0.20 -20.49 -23.26
C PHE A 281 0.56 -20.63 -24.58
N THR A 282 1.68 -21.36 -24.59
CA THR A 282 2.42 -21.67 -25.82
C THR A 282 1.83 -22.86 -26.60
N LYS A 283 0.80 -23.52 -26.04
CA LYS A 283 0.17 -24.72 -26.60
C LYS A 283 -1.28 -24.43 -26.97
N LYS A 284 -1.87 -25.28 -27.81
CA LYS A 284 -3.33 -25.24 -28.08
C LYS A 284 -4.11 -25.32 -26.75
N PRO A 285 -5.23 -24.59 -26.61
CA PRO A 285 -5.97 -23.83 -27.64
C PRO A 285 -5.46 -22.41 -27.91
N PHE A 286 -4.37 -21.99 -27.25
CA PHE A 286 -3.88 -20.61 -27.34
C PHE A 286 -3.05 -20.39 -28.60
N GLU A 287 -3.30 -19.28 -29.29
CA GLU A 287 -2.59 -18.88 -30.51
C GLU A 287 -2.05 -17.46 -30.30
N LEU A 288 -0.73 -17.31 -30.28
CA LEU A 288 -0.09 -15.99 -30.16
C LEU A 288 -0.35 -15.19 -31.43
N ILE A 289 -1.06 -14.06 -31.31
CA ILE A 289 -1.42 -13.19 -32.44
C ILE A 289 -0.69 -11.86 -32.42
N TYR A 290 -0.17 -11.45 -31.27
CA TYR A 290 0.61 -10.22 -31.14
C TYR A 290 1.62 -10.33 -30.00
N ARG A 291 2.83 -9.83 -30.23
CA ARG A 291 3.90 -9.69 -29.23
C ARG A 291 4.61 -8.37 -29.45
N ASN A 292 4.82 -7.62 -28.38
CA ASN A 292 5.60 -6.38 -28.39
C ASN A 292 6.63 -6.41 -27.26
N VAL A 293 7.83 -5.89 -27.50
CA VAL A 293 8.96 -6.00 -26.59
C VAL A 293 9.75 -4.69 -26.59
N THR A 294 10.15 -4.25 -25.39
CA THR A 294 11.17 -3.23 -25.20
C THR A 294 12.52 -3.92 -24.95
N MET A 295 13.46 -3.71 -25.86
CA MET A 295 14.82 -4.27 -25.74
C MET A 295 15.70 -3.34 -24.91
N GLY A 296 16.48 -3.92 -24.01
CA GLY A 296 17.55 -3.26 -23.28
C GLY A 296 18.89 -3.36 -24.00
N ASN A 297 19.94 -2.95 -23.30
CA ASN A 297 21.31 -3.17 -23.77
C ASN A 297 21.61 -4.68 -23.82
N ASN A 298 22.35 -5.12 -24.83
CA ASN A 298 22.72 -6.53 -25.07
C ASN A 298 21.55 -7.46 -25.43
N ASP A 299 20.51 -6.95 -26.11
CA ASP A 299 19.35 -7.73 -26.59
C ASP A 299 18.58 -8.46 -25.47
N ILE A 300 18.65 -7.95 -24.24
CA ILE A 300 17.86 -8.45 -23.12
C ILE A 300 16.47 -7.81 -23.19
N GLU A 301 15.43 -8.64 -23.22
CA GLU A 301 14.05 -8.16 -23.12
C GLU A 301 13.81 -7.57 -21.72
N LEU A 302 13.52 -6.26 -21.66
CA LEU A 302 13.25 -5.58 -20.38
C LEU A 302 11.78 -5.67 -20.01
N HIS A 303 10.92 -5.41 -20.99
CA HIS A 303 9.47 -5.45 -20.85
C HIS A 303 8.87 -6.06 -22.09
N TRP A 304 7.80 -6.82 -21.94
CA TRP A 304 7.10 -7.44 -23.06
C TRP A 304 5.64 -7.67 -22.74
N VAL A 305 4.86 -7.81 -23.80
CA VAL A 305 3.46 -8.20 -23.71
C VAL A 305 3.14 -9.17 -24.83
N GLU A 306 2.27 -10.12 -24.54
CA GLU A 306 1.76 -11.12 -25.46
C GLU A 306 0.25 -11.16 -25.42
N LEU A 307 -0.34 -11.29 -26.60
CA LEU A 307 -1.77 -11.44 -26.79
C LEU A 307 -2.04 -12.75 -27.50
N TYR A 308 -2.83 -13.59 -26.84
CA TYR A 308 -3.24 -14.89 -27.32
C TYR A 308 -4.71 -14.87 -27.71
N GLN A 309 -5.02 -15.37 -28.89
CA GLN A 309 -6.37 -15.73 -29.30
C GLN A 309 -6.69 -17.14 -28.84
N ILE A 310 -7.91 -17.35 -28.33
CA ILE A 310 -8.38 -18.67 -27.93
C ILE A 310 -9.10 -19.34 -29.10
N ASN A 311 -8.58 -20.47 -29.54
CA ASN A 311 -9.22 -21.29 -30.56
C ASN A 311 -10.08 -22.38 -29.91
N TYR A 312 -11.38 -22.06 -29.76
CA TYR A 312 -12.36 -22.93 -29.11
C TYR A 312 -12.56 -24.29 -29.79
N ASN A 313 -12.16 -24.46 -31.06
CA ASN A 313 -12.22 -25.76 -31.73
C ASN A 313 -11.35 -26.82 -31.04
N TYR A 314 -10.32 -26.41 -30.30
CA TYR A 314 -9.45 -27.31 -29.53
C TYR A 314 -9.93 -27.53 -28.08
N ILE A 315 -11.01 -26.86 -27.66
CA ILE A 315 -11.57 -26.95 -26.31
C ILE A 315 -12.81 -27.86 -26.28
N ASP A 316 -13.35 -28.20 -27.45
CA ASP A 316 -14.42 -29.18 -27.61
C ASP A 316 -13.86 -30.53 -28.08
N VAL A 317 -13.29 -31.27 -27.14
CA VAL A 317 -13.16 -32.73 -27.24
C VAL A 317 -13.58 -33.29 -25.88
N ASN A 318 -14.78 -33.88 -25.88
CA ASN A 318 -15.50 -34.62 -24.81
C ASN A 318 -14.81 -34.79 -23.45
#